data_AF-W1YMK0-F1
#
_entry.id   AF-W1YMK0-F1
#
_cell.length_a   1.000
_cell.length_b   1.000
_cell.length_c   1.000
_cell.angle_alpha   90.00
_cell.angle_beta   90.00
_cell.angle_gamma   90.00
#
_symmetry.space_group_name_H-M   'P 1'
#
loop_
_entity.id
_entity.type
_entity.pdbx_description
1 polymer ?
#
loop_
_entity_poly.entity_id
_entity_poly.type
_entity_poly.pdbx_seq_one_letter_code
_entity_poly.pdbx_strand_id
1 'polypeptide(L)'
;YYDEDSERPVAGPTQGTVEGVGAGRVPTDDGNLVVQALRAGLEAVGAPQAGFEMRCVNRIPHGGGMGSSASAAVAGLMLARGLISEPQALGDDLVFDIAN
;
A
#
# COMPACT_ATOMS: atom_id res chain seq x y z
N TYR A 1 4.19 15.37 -12.37
CA TYR A 1 3.71 14.03 -12.74
C TYR A 1 3.89 13.21 -11.49
N TYR A 2 2.80 12.83 -10.83
CA TYR A 2 2.82 12.03 -9.61
C TYR A 2 2.04 10.75 -9.87
N ASP A 3 2.36 9.70 -9.13
CA ASP A 3 1.57 8.48 -9.09
C ASP A 3 0.38 8.71 -8.13
N GLU A 4 -0.76 8.08 -8.44
CA GLU A 4 -1.97 8.15 -7.61
C GLU A 4 -2.34 6.74 -7.17
N ASP A 5 -2.37 6.52 -5.86
CA ASP A 5 -2.82 5.29 -5.23
C ASP A 5 -4.04 5.57 -4.34
N SER A 6 -5.07 4.74 -4.47
CA SER A 6 -6.25 4.81 -3.62
C SER A 6 -6.76 3.42 -3.26
N GLU A 7 -6.99 3.23 -1.96
CA GLU A 7 -7.39 1.96 -1.37
C GLU A 7 -8.62 2.19 -0.50
N ARG A 8 -9.68 1.43 -0.79
CA ARG A 8 -10.93 1.48 -0.06
C ARG A 8 -11.19 0.12 0.61
N PRO A 9 -11.46 0.07 1.92
CA PRO A 9 -11.84 -1.18 2.58
C PRO A 9 -13.16 -1.74 2.04
N VAL A 10 -13.20 -3.06 1.80
CA VAL A 10 -14.38 -3.78 1.33
C VAL A 10 -14.60 -5.08 2.09
N ALA A 11 -15.86 -5.52 2.16
CA ALA A 11 -16.23 -6.85 2.65
C ALA A 11 -16.09 -7.87 1.51
N GLY A 12 -14.85 -8.23 1.15
CA GLY A 12 -14.55 -9.11 0.03
C GLY A 12 -13.04 -9.31 -0.14
N PRO A 13 -12.58 -10.05 -1.17
CA PRO A 13 -11.16 -10.15 -1.48
C PRO A 13 -10.61 -8.82 -1.98
N THR A 14 -9.31 -8.63 -1.83
CA THR A 14 -8.61 -7.49 -2.45
C THR A 14 -8.62 -7.63 -3.96
N GLN A 15 -8.95 -6.54 -4.64
CA GLN A 15 -8.96 -6.45 -6.10
C GLN A 15 -8.77 -5.01 -6.55
N GLY A 16 -8.27 -4.81 -7.77
CA GLY A 16 -8.20 -3.46 -8.32
C GLY A 16 -7.60 -3.37 -9.71
N THR A 17 -7.15 -2.17 -10.05
CA THR A 17 -6.58 -1.86 -11.37
C THR A 17 -5.27 -1.11 -11.25
N VAL A 18 -4.35 -1.39 -12.18
CA VAL A 18 -3.09 -0.66 -12.35
C VAL A 18 -3.06 -0.10 -13.76
N GLU A 19 -2.96 1.22 -13.87
CA GLU A 19 -2.83 1.95 -15.13
C GLU A 19 -1.41 2.51 -15.26
N GLY A 20 -0.90 2.58 -16.50
CA GLY A 20 0.41 3.13 -16.79
C GLY A 20 1.57 2.17 -16.52
N VAL A 21 2.63 2.65 -15.87
CA VAL A 21 3.88 1.89 -15.65
C VAL A 21 3.63 0.71 -14.71
N GLY A 22 3.81 -0.49 -15.24
CA GLY A 22 3.58 -1.72 -14.49
C GLY A 22 2.17 -2.31 -14.66
N ALA A 23 1.30 -1.68 -15.46
CA ALA A 23 0.02 -2.28 -15.85
C ALA A 23 0.22 -3.68 -16.45
N GLY A 24 -0.54 -4.66 -15.98
CA GLY A 24 -0.43 -6.07 -16.37
C GLY A 24 0.79 -6.83 -15.82
N ARG A 25 1.65 -6.18 -15.02
CA ARG A 25 2.80 -6.80 -14.34
C ARG A 25 2.73 -6.69 -12.83
N VAL A 26 2.28 -5.55 -12.33
CA VAL A 26 2.03 -5.31 -10.90
C VAL A 26 0.77 -6.09 -10.51
N PRO A 27 0.81 -6.91 -9.44
CA PRO A 27 -0.37 -7.60 -8.95
C PRO A 27 -1.48 -6.62 -8.57
N THR A 28 -2.72 -7.02 -8.78
CA THR A 28 -3.93 -6.22 -8.46
C THR A 28 -4.75 -6.84 -7.34
N ASP A 29 -4.12 -7.70 -6.54
CA ASP A 29 -4.67 -8.45 -5.42
C ASP A 29 -3.74 -8.31 -4.20
N ASP A 30 -3.86 -9.20 -3.21
CA ASP A 30 -2.99 -9.22 -2.03
C ASP A 30 -1.50 -9.44 -2.34
N GLY A 31 -1.14 -9.79 -3.58
CA GLY A 31 0.24 -9.83 -4.05
C GLY A 31 0.87 -8.45 -4.28
N ASN A 32 0.09 -7.36 -4.24
CA ASN A 32 0.61 -6.02 -4.44
C ASN A 32 1.40 -5.54 -3.21
N LEU A 33 2.60 -4.98 -3.41
CA LEU A 33 3.47 -4.52 -2.32
C LEU A 33 2.83 -3.42 -1.46
N VAL A 34 2.02 -2.53 -2.04
CA VAL A 34 1.29 -1.49 -1.29
C VAL A 34 0.28 -2.15 -0.36
N VAL A 35 -0.46 -3.15 -0.85
CA VAL A 35 -1.43 -3.90 -0.05
C VAL A 35 -0.73 -4.69 1.06
N GLN A 36 0.40 -5.33 0.76
CA GLN A 36 1.17 -6.08 1.76
C GLN A 36 1.66 -5.17 2.89
N ALA A 37 2.21 -4.00 2.56
CA ALA A 37 2.67 -3.03 3.55
C ALA A 37 1.51 -2.43 4.36
N LEU A 38 0.36 -2.18 3.72
CA LEU A 38 -0.86 -1.75 4.41
C LEU A 38 -1.29 -2.80 5.44
N ARG A 39 -1.35 -4.08 5.04
CA ARG A 39 -1.70 -5.19 5.94
C ARG A 39 -0.74 -5.32 7.11
N ALA A 40 0.56 -5.19 6.85
CA ALA A 40 1.60 -5.21 7.88
C ALA A 40 1.43 -4.05 8.87
N GLY A 41 1.11 -2.84 8.39
CA GLY A 41 0.81 -1.69 9.25
C GLY A 41 -0.42 -1.92 10.14
N LEU A 42 -1.50 -2.47 9.59
CA LEU A 42 -2.69 -2.82 10.37
C LEU A 42 -2.39 -3.91 11.41
N GLU A 43 -1.61 -4.93 11.04
CA GLU A 43 -1.20 -6.00 11.95
C GLU A 43 -0.34 -5.47 13.11
N ALA A 44 0.63 -4.58 12.82
CA ALA A 44 1.53 -4.01 13.81
C ALA A 44 0.81 -3.25 14.94
N VAL A 45 -0.38 -2.70 14.65
CA VAL A 45 -1.21 -1.97 15.61
C VAL A 45 -2.41 -2.78 16.10
N GLY A 46 -2.51 -4.06 15.72
CA GLY A 46 -3.63 -4.93 16.10
C GLY A 46 -4.99 -4.53 15.49
N ALA A 47 -4.98 -3.78 14.39
CA ALA A 47 -6.20 -3.38 13.70
C ALA A 47 -6.80 -4.54 12.87
N PRO A 48 -8.13 -4.57 12.70
CA PRO A 48 -8.80 -5.57 11.87
C PRO A 48 -8.31 -5.55 10.42
N GLN A 49 -8.16 -6.73 9.83
CA GLN A 49 -7.86 -6.88 8.41
C GLN A 49 -9.14 -6.74 7.56
N ALA A 50 -8.97 -6.21 6.34
CA ALA A 50 -10.02 -6.11 5.33
C ALA A 50 -9.49 -6.57 3.96
N GLY A 51 -10.39 -6.74 2.98
CA GLY A 51 -9.98 -6.64 1.58
C GLY A 51 -10.02 -5.20 1.11
N PHE A 52 -9.34 -4.92 0.00
CA PHE A 52 -9.24 -3.57 -0.54
C PHE A 52 -9.68 -3.51 -1.99
N GLU A 53 -10.49 -2.51 -2.33
CA GLU A 53 -10.65 -2.05 -3.70
C GLU A 53 -9.54 -1.02 -3.98
N MET A 54 -8.65 -1.35 -4.92
CA MET A 54 -7.47 -0.53 -5.19
C MET A 54 -7.46 0.06 -6.60
N ARG A 55 -6.86 1.23 -6.74
CA ARG A 55 -6.57 1.85 -8.03
C ARG A 55 -5.20 2.53 -7.98
N CYS A 56 -4.29 2.05 -8.82
CA CYS A 56 -2.95 2.62 -8.97
C CYS A 56 -2.83 3.24 -10.37
N VAL A 57 -2.42 4.51 -10.45
CA VAL A 57 -2.11 5.19 -11.71
C VAL A 57 -0.64 5.59 -11.70
N ASN A 58 0.18 4.70 -12.23
CA ASN A 58 1.63 4.84 -12.21
C ASN A 58 2.08 5.57 -13.47
N ARG A 59 2.52 6.81 -13.35
CA ARG A 59 2.96 7.65 -14.46
C ARG A 59 4.47 7.86 -14.48
N ILE A 60 5.15 7.66 -13.35
CA ILE A 60 6.60 7.81 -13.25
C ILE A 60 7.27 6.47 -13.61
N PRO A 61 8.27 6.45 -14.51
CA PRO A 61 9.10 5.28 -14.73
C PRO A 61 9.90 5.00 -13.45
N HIS A 62 9.48 4.01 -12.67
CA HIS A 62 10.24 3.58 -11.50
C HIS A 62 11.51 2.88 -11.99
N GLY A 63 12.64 3.58 -11.90
CA GLY A 63 13.93 3.07 -12.32
C GLY A 63 14.33 1.84 -11.50
N GLY A 64 14.44 0.69 -12.15
CA GLY A 64 15.25 -0.46 -11.76
C GLY A 64 15.23 -0.88 -10.28
N GLY A 65 14.17 -1.57 -9.85
CA GLY A 65 14.25 -2.66 -8.86
C GLY A 65 14.61 -2.36 -7.40
N MET A 66 15.06 -1.15 -7.03
CA MET A 66 15.40 -0.83 -5.63
C MET A 66 14.60 0.33 -5.01
N GLY A 67 14.07 1.27 -5.80
CA GLY A 67 13.27 2.39 -5.27
C GLY A 67 11.77 2.10 -5.14
N SER A 68 11.24 1.20 -5.98
CA SER A 68 9.79 0.93 -6.08
C SER A 68 9.22 0.18 -4.87
N SER A 69 10.02 -0.66 -4.21
CA SER A 69 9.56 -1.44 -3.06
C SER A 69 9.50 -0.60 -1.80
N ALA A 70 10.49 0.28 -1.57
CA ALA A 70 10.50 1.19 -0.44
C ALA A 70 9.39 2.24 -0.56
N SER A 71 9.14 2.79 -1.77
CA SER A 71 8.02 3.70 -1.99
C SER A 71 6.67 3.01 -1.77
N ALA A 72 6.51 1.77 -2.24
CA ALA A 72 5.30 0.98 -2.01
C ALA A 72 5.09 0.67 -0.53
N ALA A 73 6.16 0.37 0.21
CA ALA A 73 6.10 0.12 1.64
C ALA A 73 5.61 1.36 2.41
N VAL A 74 6.22 2.52 2.16
CA VAL A 74 5.80 3.79 2.79
C VAL A 74 4.37 4.15 2.40
N ALA A 75 3.99 4.01 1.12
CA ALA A 75 2.63 4.29 0.67
C ALA A 75 1.61 3.40 1.41
N GLY A 76 1.83 2.08 1.45
CA GLY A 76 0.97 1.13 2.15
C GLY A 76 0.82 1.45 3.64
N LEU A 77 1.91 1.80 4.32
CA LEU A 77 1.90 2.16 5.73
C LEU A 77 1.15 3.49 5.98
N MET A 78 1.31 4.48 5.11
CA MET A 78 0.54 5.73 5.19
C MET A 78 -0.96 5.51 4.98
N LEU A 79 -1.33 4.59 4.09
CA LEU A 79 -2.73 4.19 3.90
C LEU A 79 -3.28 3.49 5.15
N ALA A 80 -2.54 2.55 5.74
CA ALA A 80 -2.92 1.91 6.99
C ALA A 80 -3.13 2.94 8.11
N ARG A 81 -2.21 3.91 8.21
CA ARG A 81 -2.30 5.02 9.17
C ARG A 81 -3.58 5.85 8.99
N GLY A 82 -4.03 6.05 7.74
CA GLY A 82 -5.27 6.75 7.43
C GLY A 82 -6.54 5.96 7.75
N LEU A 83 -6.46 4.63 7.88
CA LEU A 83 -7.59 3.74 8.14
C LEU A 83 -7.85 3.49 9.63
N ILE A 84 -6.86 3.71 10.49
CA ILE A 84 -6.97 3.47 11.93
C ILE A 84 -7.49 4.70 12.68
N SER A 85 -8.21 4.47 13.78
CA SER A 85 -8.78 5.54 14.61
C SER A 85 -7.71 6.35 15.35
N GLU A 86 -6.54 5.76 15.60
CA GLU A 86 -5.41 6.39 16.30
C GLU A 86 -4.16 6.38 15.40
N PRO A 87 -4.01 7.33 14.46
CA PRO A 87 -2.89 7.39 13.51
C PRO A 87 -1.50 7.39 14.17
N GLN A 88 -1.39 7.82 15.43
CA GLN A 88 -0.13 7.85 16.17
C GLN A 88 0.33 6.46 16.62
N ALA A 89 -0.55 5.46 16.64
CA ALA A 89 -0.19 4.06 16.91
C ALA A 89 0.76 3.52 15.83
N LEU A 90 0.59 3.98 14.58
CA LEU A 90 1.55 3.76 13.49
C LEU A 90 2.46 5.00 13.35
N GLY A 91 3.28 5.23 14.37
CA GLY A 91 4.25 6.34 14.43
C GLY A 91 5.40 6.16 13.44
N ASP A 92 6.13 7.24 13.18
CA ASP A 92 7.15 7.27 12.13
C ASP A 92 8.26 6.24 12.37
N ASP A 93 8.69 6.03 13.62
CA ASP A 93 9.68 5.00 13.97
C ASP A 93 9.21 3.58 13.57
N LEU A 94 7.94 3.25 13.84
CA LEU A 94 7.35 1.96 13.48
C LEU A 94 7.18 1.83 11.96
N VAL A 95 6.88 2.93 11.26
CA VAL A 95 6.83 2.95 9.80
C VAL A 95 8.21 2.64 9.22
N PHE A 96 9.29 3.24 9.76
CA PHE A 96 10.65 2.96 9.31
C PHE A 96 11.10 1.53 9.62
N ASP A 97 10.72 0.99 10.77
CA ASP A 97 11.03 -0.40 11.14
C ASP A 97 10.33 -1.42 10.23
N ILE A 98 9.10 -1.14 9.78
CA ILE A 98 8.37 -2.05 8.87
C ILE A 98 8.83 -1.92 7.41
N ALA A 99 9.32 -0.74 7.01
CA ALA A 99 9.72 -0.46 5.63
C ALA A 99 11.14 -0.91 5.26
N ASN A 100 11.96 -1.37 6.22
CA ASN A 100 13.34 -1.85 6.04
C ASN A 100 13.43 -3.38 5.96
#